data_AF-A0A2S6S776-F1
#
_entry.id   AF-A0A2S6S776-F1
#
_cell.length_a   1.000
_cell.length_b   1.000
_cell.length_c   1.000
_cell.angle_alpha   90.00
_cell.angle_beta   90.00
_cell.angle_gamma   90.00
#
_symmetry.space_group_name_H-M   'P 1'
#
loop_
_entity.id
_entity.type
_entity.pdbx_description
1 polymer ?
#
loop_
_entity_poly.entity_id
_entity_poly.type
_entity_poly.pdbx_seq_one_letter_code
_entity_poly.pdbx_strand_id
1 'polypeptide(L)' 'MINQGVKMLDNVKGWLKEIAEVGLLVIAVAVVLEIIFGSAVPFIGIGILDNITALTSQLGADGLVGIITIGLVVWLYMRR' A
#
# COMPACT_ATOMS: atom_id res chain seq x y z
N MET A 1 15.94 32.79 -9.88
CA MET A 1 16.59 31.63 -9.23
C MET A 1 15.57 30.64 -8.65
N ILE A 2 14.44 31.07 -8.07
CA ILE A 2 13.36 30.20 -7.56
C ILE A 2 12.79 29.24 -8.64
N ASN A 3 12.68 29.71 -9.88
CA ASN A 3 12.08 28.92 -10.99
C ASN A 3 12.90 27.69 -11.42
N GLN A 4 14.20 27.63 -11.11
CA GLN A 4 15.03 26.46 -11.46
C GLN A 4 14.89 25.33 -10.42
N GLY A 5 14.73 25.66 -9.14
CA GLY A 5 14.49 24.66 -8.09
C GLY A 5 13.16 23.93 -8.26
N VAL A 6 12.09 24.65 -8.65
CA VAL A 6 10.77 24.06 -8.93
C VAL A 6 10.85 23.09 -10.12
N LYS A 7 11.55 23.46 -11.21
CA LYS A 7 11.75 22.58 -12.37
C LYS A 7 12.51 21.30 -12.03
N MET A 8 13.53 21.36 -11.18
CA MET A 8 14.26 20.15 -10.77
C MET A 8 13.39 19.21 -9.95
N LEU A 9 12.56 19.75 -9.04
CA LEU A 9 11.62 18.96 -8.25
C LEU A 9 10.56 18.28 -9.14
N ASP A 10 10.03 18.99 -10.14
CA ASP A 10 9.04 18.44 -11.05
C ASP A 10 9.61 17.29 -11.91
N ASN A 11 10.86 17.42 -12.37
CA ASN A 11 11.55 16.36 -13.10
C ASN A 11 11.78 15.11 -12.23
N VAL A 12 12.22 15.29 -10.98
CA VAL A 12 12.42 14.17 -10.04
C VAL A 12 11.08 13.49 -9.73
N LYS A 13 10.01 14.27 -9.50
CA LYS A 13 8.66 13.71 -9.32
C LYS A 13 8.19 12.91 -10.53
N GLY A 14 8.46 13.42 -11.74
CA GLY A 14 8.15 12.71 -12.99
C GLY A 14 8.86 11.36 -13.06
N TRP A 15 10.17 11.33 -12.83
CA TRP A 15 10.95 10.10 -12.87
C TRP A 15 10.53 9.09 -11.80
N LEU A 16 10.27 9.55 -10.57
CA LEU A 16 9.75 8.69 -9.50
C LEU A 16 8.38 8.10 -9.85
N LYS A 17 7.52 8.88 -10.51
CA LYS A 17 6.21 8.40 -10.97
C LYS A 17 6.37 7.31 -12.02
N GLU A 18 7.23 7.52 -13.02
CA GLU A 18 7.49 6.52 -14.07
C GLU A 18 8.05 5.22 -13.49
N ILE A 19 8.99 5.31 -12.54
CA ILE A 19 9.52 4.13 -11.84
C ILE A 19 8.43 3.43 -11.03
N ALA A 20 7.60 4.19 -10.32
CA ALA A 20 6.51 3.61 -9.54
C ALA A 20 5.50 2.89 -10.44
N GLU A 21 5.17 3.45 -11.61
CA GLU A 21 4.30 2.81 -12.60
C GLU A 21 4.89 1.49 -13.11
N VAL A 22 6.17 1.47 -13.49
CA VAL A 22 6.85 0.25 -13.94
C VAL A 22 6.98 -0.76 -12.79
N GLY A 23 7.38 -0.31 -11.61
CA GLY A 23 7.52 -1.15 -10.42
C GLY A 23 6.20 -1.81 -10.03
N LEU A 24 5.08 -1.07 -10.13
CA LEU A 24 3.74 -1.60 -9.86
C LEU A 24 3.37 -2.72 -10.83
N LEU A 25 3.68 -2.58 -12.12
CA LEU A 25 3.46 -3.64 -13.11
C LEU A 25 4.28 -4.90 -12.78
N VAL A 26 5.53 -4.73 -12.35
CA VAL A 26 6.40 -5.86 -11.94
C VAL A 26 5.82 -6.56 -10.71
N ILE A 27 5.39 -5.80 -9.70
CA ILE A 27 4.73 -6.34 -8.49
C ILE A 27 3.47 -7.13 -8.88
N ALA A 28 2.64 -6.59 -9.78
CA ALA A 28 1.42 -7.26 -10.22
C ALA A 28 1.72 -8.63 -10.87
N VAL A 29 2.73 -8.70 -11.74
CA VAL A 29 3.17 -9.97 -12.35
C VAL A 29 3.68 -10.93 -11.28
N ALA A 30 4.48 -10.46 -10.34
CA ALA A 30 5.03 -11.29 -9.27
C ALA A 30 3.93 -11.89 -8.38
N VAL A 31 2.91 -11.10 -8.03
CA VAL A 31 1.73 -11.58 -7.27
C VAL A 31 0.99 -12.68 -8.03
N VAL A 32 0.76 -12.51 -9.34
CA VAL A 32 0.09 -13.54 -10.16
C VAL A 32 0.90 -14.85 -10.15
N LEU A 33 2.23 -14.75 -10.29
CA LEU A 33 3.10 -15.92 -10.29
C LEU A 33 3.14 -16.61 -8.92
N GLU A 34 3.19 -15.85 -7.83
CA GLU A 34 3.17 -16.38 -6.46
C GLU A 34 1.86 -17.12 -6.17
N ILE A 35 0.73 -16.63 -6.67
CA ILE A 35 -0.58 -17.31 -6.59
C ILE A 35 -0.57 -18.64 -7.36
N ILE A 36 0.01 -18.67 -8.56
CA ILE A 36 0.04 -19.89 -9.40
C ILE A 36 0.94 -20.97 -8.78
N PHE A 37 2.12 -20.58 -8.29
CA PHE A 37 3.11 -21.53 -7.76
C PHE A 37 2.95 -21.82 -6.26
N GLY A 38 2.17 -21.02 -5.54
CA GLY A 38 1.92 -21.19 -4.10
C GLY A 38 3.16 -21.00 -3.22
N SER A 39 4.20 -20.35 -3.73
CA SER A 39 5.43 -20.08 -2.99
C SER A 39 6.13 -18.85 -3.56
N ALA A 40 7.01 -18.24 -2.74
CA ALA A 40 7.77 -17.06 -3.12
C ALA A 40 8.52 -17.30 -4.44
N VAL A 41 8.37 -16.34 -5.35
CA VAL A 41 8.84 -16.51 -6.71
C VAL A 41 10.39 -16.43 -6.76
N PRO A 42 11.10 -17.41 -7.36
CA PRO A 42 12.55 -17.56 -7.21
C PRO A 42 13.42 -16.36 -7.64
N PHE A 43 12.93 -15.52 -8.54
CA PHE A 43 13.65 -14.37 -9.10
C PHE A 43 13.53 -13.08 -8.27
N ILE A 44 12.59 -13.02 -7.31
CA ILE A 44 12.44 -11.89 -6.39
C ILE A 44 12.87 -12.27 -4.97
N GLY A 45 12.73 -13.54 -4.57
CA GLY A 45 13.24 -14.04 -3.28
C GLY A 45 12.50 -13.49 -2.05
N ILE A 46 11.40 -12.77 -2.26
CA ILE A 46 10.55 -12.17 -1.21
C ILE A 46 9.12 -12.62 -1.47
N GLY A 47 8.39 -13.03 -0.42
CA GLY A 47 6.95 -13.33 -0.48
C GLY A 47 6.15 -12.03 -0.51
N ILE A 48 5.69 -11.61 -1.69
CA ILE A 48 4.95 -10.36 -1.86
C ILE A 48 3.51 -10.55 -1.40
N LEU A 49 2.91 -11.71 -1.72
CA LEU A 49 1.56 -12.05 -1.29
C LEU A 49 1.49 -12.17 0.24
N ASP A 50 2.48 -12.78 0.87
CA ASP A 50 2.57 -12.89 2.33
C ASP A 50 2.63 -11.51 2.99
N ASN A 51 3.42 -10.58 2.45
CA ASN A 51 3.49 -9.21 2.96
C ASN A 51 2.14 -8.47 2.82
N ILE A 52 1.46 -8.59 1.67
CA ILE A 52 0.17 -7.93 1.43
C ILE A 52 -0.92 -8.51 2.34
N THR A 53 -0.96 -9.83 2.50
CA THR A 53 -1.95 -10.50 3.36
C THR A 53 -1.72 -10.19 4.83
N ALA A 54 -0.47 -10.14 5.29
CA ALA A 54 -0.12 -9.72 6.64
C ALA A 54 -0.57 -8.26 6.93
N LEU A 55 -0.29 -7.34 6.00
CA LEU A 55 -0.73 -5.94 6.13
C LEU A 55 -2.25 -5.82 6.12
N THR A 56 -2.93 -6.54 5.22
CA THR A 56 -4.39 -6.54 5.15
C THR A 56 -5.03 -7.12 6.41
N SER A 57 -4.43 -8.16 7.00
CA SER A 57 -4.86 -8.72 8.28
C SER A 57 -4.73 -7.72 9.43
N GLN A 58 -3.60 -6.99 9.51
CA GLN A 58 -3.39 -5.94 10.50
C GLN A 58 -4.43 -4.82 10.35
N LEU A 59 -4.63 -4.32 9.12
CA LEU A 59 -5.61 -3.27 8.82
C LEU A 59 -7.05 -3.73 9.09
N GLY A 60 -7.38 -5.00 8.88
CA GLY A 60 -8.69 -5.56 9.22
C GLY A 60 -8.94 -5.66 10.73
N ALA A 61 -7.93 -6.08 11.50
CA ALA A 61 -8.01 -6.14 12.95
C ALA A 61 -8.18 -4.73 13.57
N ASP A 62 -7.38 -3.77 13.12
CA ASP A 62 -7.46 -2.37 13.56
C ASP A 62 -8.72 -1.67 13.03
N GLY A 63 -9.21 -2.07 11.85
CA GLY A 63 -10.44 -1.55 11.24
C GLY A 63 -11.67 -1.85 12.08
N LEU A 64 -11.76 -3.05 12.69
CA LEU A 64 -12.84 -3.39 13.62
C LEU A 64 -12.82 -2.48 14.85
N VAL A 65 -11.64 -2.25 15.43
CA VAL A 65 -11.45 -1.34 16.56
C VAL A 65 -11.89 0.08 16.19
N GLY A 66 -11.57 0.53 14.97
CA GLY A 66 -12.02 1.83 14.44
C GLY A 66 -13.55 1.95 14.38
N ILE A 67 -14.25 0.95 13.86
CA ILE A 67 -15.73 0.96 13.78
C ILE A 67 -16.36 0.95 15.18
N ILE A 68 -15.83 0.14 16.11
CA ILE A 68 -16.29 0.11 17.51
C ILE A 68 -16.10 1.49 18.15
N THR A 69 -14.96 2.13 17.90
CA THR A 69 -14.63 3.46 18.43
C THR A 69 -15.63 4.51 17.95
N ILE A 70 -15.95 4.53 16.65
CA ILE A 70 -16.95 5.44 16.08
C ILE A 70 -18.33 5.18 16.72
N GLY A 71 -18.73 3.92 16.86
CA GLY A 71 -20.00 3.54 17.49
C GLY A 71 -20.10 4.04 18.94
N LEU A 72 -19.03 3.92 19.72
CA LEU A 72 -18.97 4.45 21.09
C LEU A 72 -19.08 5.97 21.13
N VAL A 73 -18.40 6.69 20.23
CA VAL A 73 -18.48 8.15 20.14
C VAL A 73 -19.91 8.60 19.82
N VAL A 74 -20.56 7.97 18.84
CA VAL A 74 -21.96 8.26 18.48
C VAL A 74 -22.89 7.97 19.65
N TRP A 75 -22.72 6.82 20.32
CA TRP A 75 -23.52 6.47 21.48
C TRP A 75 -23.38 7.45 22.65
N LEU A 76 -22.15 7.87 22.96
CA LEU A 76 -21.88 8.88 23.98
C LEU A 76 -22.52 10.22 23.63
N TYR A 77 -22.47 10.61 22.35
CA TYR A 77 -23.10 11.83 21.87
C TYR A 77 -24.62 11.78 21.99
N MET A 78 -25.26 10.66 21.62
CA MET A 78 -26.72 10.47 21.71
C MET A 78 -27.23 10.29 23.14
N ARG A 79 -26.35 10.00 24.11
CA ARG A 79 -26.71 9.87 25.52
C ARG A 79 -26.73 11.21 26.28
N ARG A 80 -26.33 12.31 25.63
CA ARG A 80 -26.67 13.67 26.07
C ARG A 80 -28.01 14.10 25.50
#